data_AF-A0A7Y5LDZ0-F1
#
_entry.id   AF-A0A7Y5LDZ0-F1
#
_cell.length_a   1.000
_cell.length_b   1.000
_cell.length_c   1.000
_cell.angle_alpha   90.00
_cell.angle_beta   90.00
_cell.angle_gamma   90.00
#
_symmetry.space_group_name_H-M   'P 1'
#
loop_
_entity.id
_entity.type
_entity.pdbx_description
1 polymer ?
#
loop_
_entity_poly.entity_id
_entity_poly.type
_entity_poly.pdbx_seq_one_letter_code
_entity_poly.pdbx_strand_id
1 'polypeptide(L)'
;MHSLEGKVVQDADRLDAIGAIGIARAFAYGGFKQRELYNPAIKPERHDSFETYKNSQAPTINHFYEKLLLLKDRMNTATGQAMAAERHRFMEMYLEKFFKEWEGE
;
A
#
# COMPACT_ATOMS: atom_id res chain seq x y z
N MET A 1 -9.73 5.19 18.16
CA MET A 1 -10.54 3.96 17.97
C MET A 1 -10.22 3.03 19.12
N HIS A 2 -11.13 2.90 20.08
CA HIS A 2 -10.76 2.48 21.44
C HIS A 2 -11.36 1.14 21.88
N SER A 3 -12.37 0.60 21.19
CA SER A 3 -12.95 -0.70 21.51
C SER A 3 -12.26 -1.86 20.80
N LEU A 4 -12.47 -3.08 21.29
CA LEU A 4 -11.95 -4.31 20.68
C LEU A 4 -12.56 -4.51 19.29
N GLU A 5 -13.86 -4.28 19.14
CA GLU A 5 -14.60 -4.39 17.88
C GLU A 5 -14.05 -3.39 16.86
N GLY A 6 -13.74 -2.16 17.29
CA GLY A 6 -13.11 -1.16 16.44
C GLY A 6 -11.76 -1.65 15.90
N LYS A 7 -10.92 -2.23 16.77
CA LYS A 7 -9.63 -2.81 16.39
C LYS A 7 -9.77 -3.88 15.31
N VAL A 8 -10.74 -4.78 15.49
CA VAL A 8 -11.04 -5.84 14.52
C VAL A 8 -11.51 -5.26 13.18
N VAL A 9 -12.46 -4.31 13.20
CA VAL A 9 -12.99 -3.68 11.98
C VAL A 9 -11.90 -2.93 11.21
N GLN A 10 -11.03 -2.20 11.91
CA GLN A 10 -9.92 -1.49 11.26
C GLN A 10 -8.85 -2.44 10.71
N ASP A 11 -8.55 -3.54 11.39
CA ASP A 11 -7.65 -4.55 10.84
C ASP A 11 -8.25 -5.14 9.55
N ALA A 12 -9.55 -5.43 9.53
CA ALA A 12 -10.22 -5.92 8.33
C ALA A 12 -10.14 -4.93 7.16
N ASP A 13 -10.42 -3.64 7.40
CA ASP A 13 -10.27 -2.58 6.38
C ASP A 13 -8.83 -2.46 5.85
N ARG A 14 -7.85 -2.50 6.75
CA ARG A 14 -6.43 -2.42 6.36
C ARG A 14 -5.94 -3.65 5.63
N LEU A 15 -6.43 -4.84 6.02
CA LEU A 15 -6.09 -6.08 5.34
C LEU A 15 -6.59 -6.06 3.89
N ASP A 16 -7.77 -5.53 3.61
CA ASP A 16 -8.30 -5.39 2.24
C ASP A 16 -7.47 -4.42 1.37
N ALA A 17 -6.80 -3.46 2.00
CA ALA A 17 -5.93 -2.52 1.30
C ALA A 17 -4.57 -3.12 0.88
N ILE A 18 -4.22 -4.34 1.29
CA ILE A 18 -2.92 -4.98 1.01
C ILE A 18 -3.06 -6.35 0.34
N GLY A 19 -1.94 -6.88 -0.16
CA GLY A 19 -1.91 -8.15 -0.89
C GLY A 19 -2.41 -8.01 -2.33
N ALA A 20 -2.84 -9.11 -2.94
CA ALA A 20 -3.28 -9.14 -4.34
C ALA A 20 -4.43 -8.16 -4.65
N ILE A 21 -5.44 -8.11 -3.78
CA ILE A 21 -6.55 -7.15 -3.91
C ILE A 21 -6.05 -5.72 -3.70
N GLY A 22 -5.17 -5.49 -2.73
CA GLY A 22 -4.53 -4.19 -2.52
C GLY A 22 -3.80 -3.66 -3.76
N ILE A 23 -3.02 -4.52 -4.43
CA ILE A 23 -2.34 -4.21 -5.70
C ILE A 23 -3.36 -3.79 -6.77
N ALA A 24 -4.37 -4.62 -7.01
CA ALA A 24 -5.39 -4.35 -8.01
C ALA A 24 -6.12 -3.02 -7.74
N ARG A 25 -6.50 -2.76 -6.48
CA ARG A 25 -7.16 -1.53 -6.05
C ARG A 25 -6.25 -0.31 -6.21
N ALA A 26 -4.96 -0.43 -5.91
CA ALA A 26 -4.00 0.65 -6.05
C ALA A 26 -3.92 1.13 -7.50
N PHE A 27 -3.73 0.21 -8.46
CA PHE A 27 -3.66 0.55 -9.88
C PHE A 27 -5.01 0.95 -10.48
N ALA A 28 -6.12 0.33 -10.08
CA ALA A 28 -7.45 0.75 -10.52
C ALA A 28 -7.75 2.20 -10.10
N TYR A 29 -7.44 2.55 -8.84
CA TYR A 29 -7.61 3.92 -8.35
C TYR A 29 -6.62 4.89 -8.99
N GLY A 30 -5.37 4.49 -9.17
CA GLY A 30 -4.35 5.27 -9.88
C GLY A 30 -4.79 5.63 -11.29
N GLY A 31 -5.30 4.65 -12.05
CA GLY A 31 -5.86 4.85 -13.39
C GLY A 31 -7.06 5.79 -13.39
N PHE A 32 -8.02 5.61 -12.46
CA PHE A 32 -9.15 6.53 -12.30
C PHE A 32 -8.71 7.97 -12.00
N LYS A 33 -7.62 8.14 -11.24
CA LYS A 33 -7.01 9.43 -10.94
C LYS A 33 -6.03 9.94 -11.99
N GLN A 34 -5.86 9.22 -13.11
CA GLN A 34 -4.90 9.55 -14.17
C GLN A 34 -3.47 9.74 -13.65
N ARG A 35 -3.08 8.96 -12.63
CA ARG A 35 -1.72 8.97 -12.09
C ARG A 35 -0.82 8.11 -12.95
N GLU A 36 0.43 8.54 -13.07
CA GLU A 36 1.48 7.71 -13.63
C GLU A 36 1.59 6.39 -12.86
N LEU A 37 1.94 5.31 -13.57
CA LEU A 37 2.15 4.02 -12.95
C LEU A 37 3.41 4.07 -12.09
N TYR A 38 4.52 4.49 -12.69
CA TYR A 38 5.83 4.64 -12.07
C TYR A 38 6.66 5.72 -12.78
N ASN A 39 7.50 6.43 -12.04
CA ASN A 39 8.45 7.40 -12.56
C ASN A 39 9.73 7.41 -11.71
N PRO A 40 10.89 7.00 -12.24
CA PRO A 40 12.12 6.89 -11.47
C PRO A 40 12.67 8.24 -10.99
N ALA A 41 12.26 9.36 -11.60
CA ALA A 41 12.66 10.69 -11.17
C ALA A 41 11.87 11.17 -9.93
N ILE A 42 10.73 10.55 -9.61
CA ILE A 42 9.86 10.92 -8.49
C ILE A 42 9.99 9.89 -7.37
N LYS A 43 10.74 10.22 -6.32
CA LYS A 43 10.95 9.30 -5.19
C LYS A 43 9.72 9.25 -4.26
N PRO A 44 9.47 8.12 -3.58
CA PRO A 44 8.45 8.06 -2.54
C PRO A 44 8.76 9.01 -1.38
N GLU A 45 7.75 9.68 -0.85
CA GLU A 45 7.91 10.65 0.24
C GLU A 45 7.20 10.21 1.52
N ARG A 46 7.77 10.53 2.68
CA ARG A 46 7.03 10.42 3.94
C ARG A 46 6.14 11.64 4.09
N HIS A 47 4.83 11.39 4.19
CA HIS A 47 3.86 12.44 4.43
C HIS A 47 3.74 12.72 5.92
N ASP A 48 3.98 13.97 6.31
CA ASP A 48 3.87 14.43 7.71
C ASP A 48 2.42 14.71 8.14
N SER A 49 1.49 14.79 7.17
CA SER A 49 0.08 15.05 7.43
C SER A 49 -0.84 14.27 6.49
N PHE A 50 -2.11 14.14 6.88
CA PHE A 50 -3.12 13.53 6.03
C PHE A 50 -3.41 14.36 4.77
N GLU A 51 -3.40 15.69 4.89
CA GLU A 51 -3.71 16.59 3.77
C GLU A 51 -2.62 16.55 2.69
N THR A 52 -1.34 16.49 3.08
CA THR A 52 -0.23 16.33 2.13
C THR A 52 -0.34 14.99 1.38
N TYR A 53 -0.64 13.91 2.12
CA TYR A 53 -0.87 12.60 1.52
C TYR A 53 -2.06 12.58 0.55
N LYS A 54 -3.19 13.18 0.94
CA LYS A 54 -4.44 13.17 0.16
C LYS A 54 -4.29 13.91 -1.17
N ASN A 55 -3.53 15.00 -1.17
CA ASN A 55 -3.31 15.84 -2.35
C ASN A 55 -2.09 15.41 -3.19
N SER A 56 -1.37 14.36 -2.77
CA SER A 56 -0.26 13.82 -3.53
C SER A 56 -0.69 13.37 -4.93
N GLN A 57 0.12 13.74 -5.92
CA GLN A 57 0.01 13.26 -7.31
C GLN A 57 1.14 12.29 -7.66
N ALA A 58 1.81 11.73 -6.64
CA ALA A 58 2.89 10.78 -6.85
C ALA A 58 2.42 9.56 -7.67
N PRO A 59 3.32 8.93 -8.45
CA PRO A 59 3.03 7.72 -9.18
C PRO A 59 2.46 6.62 -8.30
N THR A 60 1.66 5.73 -8.89
CA THR A 60 0.94 4.69 -8.15
C THR A 60 1.90 3.75 -7.41
N ILE A 61 3.06 3.43 -7.97
CA ILE A 61 4.10 2.64 -7.31
C ILE A 61 4.60 3.30 -6.00
N ASN A 62 4.71 4.63 -5.94
CA ASN A 62 5.13 5.31 -4.71
C ASN A 62 4.15 5.04 -3.57
N HIS A 63 2.85 4.93 -3.89
CA HIS A 63 1.82 4.63 -2.90
C HIS A 63 2.08 3.36 -2.07
N PHE A 64 2.76 2.37 -2.65
CA PHE A 64 3.16 1.16 -1.94
C PHE A 64 4.09 1.50 -0.78
N TYR A 65 5.12 2.29 -1.03
CA TYR A 65 6.11 2.69 -0.03
C TYR A 65 5.60 3.76 0.94
N GLU A 66 4.77 4.68 0.45
CA GLU A 66 4.23 5.78 1.24
C GLU A 66 3.15 5.31 2.23
N LYS A 67 2.47 4.19 1.93
CA LYS A 67 1.38 3.69 2.77
C LYS A 67 1.30 2.16 2.86
N LEU A 68 1.12 1.46 1.74
CA LEU A 68 0.63 0.07 1.78
C LEU A 68 1.58 -0.88 2.53
N LEU A 69 2.88 -0.75 2.29
CA LEU A 69 3.93 -1.52 2.95
C LEU A 69 4.09 -1.17 4.43
N LEU A 70 3.54 -0.04 4.89
CA LEU A 70 3.56 0.38 6.29
C LEU A 70 2.38 -0.20 7.09
N LEU A 71 1.39 -0.81 6.42
CA LEU A 71 0.15 -1.25 7.08
C LEU A 71 0.35 -2.52 7.92
N LYS A 72 1.29 -3.41 7.57
CA LYS A 72 1.51 -4.65 8.33
C LYS A 72 1.85 -4.37 9.80
N ASP A 73 2.68 -3.35 10.04
CA ASP A 73 3.17 -2.99 11.37
C ASP A 73 2.16 -2.14 12.15
N ARG A 74 1.04 -1.78 11.52
CA ARG A 74 -0.03 -0.98 12.12
C ARG A 74 -1.24 -1.82 12.53
N MET A 75 -1.23 -3.13 12.28
CA MET A 75 -2.32 -4.03 12.68
C MET A 75 -2.46 -4.09 14.20
N ASN A 76 -3.70 -4.12 14.67
CA ASN A 76 -4.05 -4.06 16.08
C ASN A 76 -4.05 -5.44 16.76
N THR A 77 -4.41 -6.49 16.01
CA THR A 77 -4.59 -7.86 16.51
C THR A 77 -3.47 -8.77 16.03
N ALA A 78 -3.15 -9.81 16.83
CA ALA A 78 -2.14 -10.80 16.44
C ALA A 78 -2.52 -11.53 15.14
N THR A 79 -3.81 -11.86 14.97
CA THR A 79 -4.33 -12.46 13.73
C THR A 79 -4.18 -11.51 12.54
N GLY A 80 -4.52 -10.23 12.73
CA GLY A 80 -4.34 -9.20 11.70
C GLY A 80 -2.87 -9.08 11.27
N GLN A 81 -1.94 -9.07 12.23
CA GLN A 81 -0.50 -9.06 11.94
C GLN A 81 -0.04 -10.29 11.15
N ALA A 82 -0.47 -11.49 11.55
CA ALA A 82 -0.11 -12.73 10.86
C ALA A 82 -0.62 -12.74 9.40
N MET A 83 -1.88 -12.36 9.18
CA MET A 83 -2.46 -12.26 7.83
C MET A 83 -1.79 -11.16 7.01
N ALA A 84 -1.45 -10.03 7.63
CA ALA A 84 -0.79 -8.92 6.95
C ALA A 84 0.63 -9.27 6.50
N ALA A 85 1.35 -10.11 7.25
CA ALA A 85 2.70 -10.54 6.89
C ALA A 85 2.74 -11.27 5.54
N GLU A 86 1.80 -12.19 5.31
CA GLU A 86 1.69 -12.92 4.03
C GLU A 86 1.35 -11.95 2.88
N ARG A 87 0.34 -11.11 3.07
CA ARG A 87 -0.09 -10.12 2.06
C ARG A 87 0.99 -9.11 1.73
N HIS A 88 1.74 -8.68 2.74
CA HIS A 88 2.90 -7.79 2.59
C HIS A 88 3.98 -8.44 1.73
N ARG A 89 4.37 -9.67 2.04
CA ARG A 89 5.37 -10.42 1.27
C ARG A 89 4.98 -10.54 -0.19
N PHE A 90 3.70 -10.79 -0.48
CA PHE A 90 3.22 -10.83 -1.86
C PHE A 90 3.39 -9.50 -2.60
N MET A 91 3.14 -8.37 -1.92
CA MET A 91 3.38 -7.04 -2.51
C MET A 91 4.86 -6.77 -2.77
N GLU A 92 5.75 -7.18 -1.85
CA GLU A 92 7.20 -7.07 -2.08
C GLU A 92 7.64 -7.89 -3.29
N MET A 93 7.15 -9.12 -3.42
CA MET A 93 7.42 -9.96 -4.60
C MET A 93 6.89 -9.34 -5.89
N TYR A 94 5.68 -8.78 -5.86
CA TYR A 94 5.11 -8.07 -7.00
C TYR A 94 5.99 -6.87 -7.41
N LEU A 95 6.40 -6.05 -6.44
CA LEU A 95 7.25 -4.88 -6.68
C LEU A 95 8.62 -5.29 -7.23
N GLU A 96 9.26 -6.30 -6.66
CA GLU A 96 10.53 -6.83 -7.17
C GLU A 96 10.41 -7.25 -8.63
N LYS A 97 9.37 -8.01 -8.97
CA LYS A 97 9.13 -8.44 -10.35
C LYS A 97 8.82 -7.27 -11.27
N PHE A 98 8.01 -6.31 -10.80
CA PHE A 98 7.69 -5.09 -11.52
C PHE A 98 8.96 -4.30 -11.89
N PHE A 99 9.88 -4.09 -10.96
CA PHE A 99 11.11 -3.33 -11.23
C PHE A 99 12.04 -4.07 -12.19
N LYS A 100 12.20 -5.40 -12.02
CA LYS A 100 12.98 -6.21 -12.97
C LYS A 100 12.43 -6.11 -14.39
N GLU A 101 11.11 -6.28 -14.55
CA GLU A 101 10.47 -6.14 -15.87
C GLU A 101 10.59 -4.73 -16.44
N TRP A 102 10.54 -3.70 -15.58
CA TRP A 102 10.72 -2.30 -15.99
C TRP A 102 12.14 -2.00 -16.47
N GLU A 103 13.15 -2.60 -15.83
CA GLU A 103 14.57 -2.46 -16.18
C GLU A 103 15.00 -3.39 -17.34
N GLY A 104 14.13 -4.33 -17.73
CA GLY A 104 14.38 -5.28 -18.83
C GLY A 104 15.08 -6.57 -18.41
N GLU A 105 14.96 -6.97 -17.14
CA GLU A 105 15.56 -8.17 -16.51
C GLU A 105 14.60 -9.36 -16.35
#